data_AF-A0A357F3B6-F1
#
_entry.id   AF-A0A357F3B6-F1
#
_cell.length_a   1.000
_cell.length_b   1.000
_cell.length_c   1.000
_cell.angle_alpha   90.00
_cell.angle_beta   90.00
_cell.angle_gamma   90.00
#
_symmetry.space_group_name_H-M   'P 1'
#
loop_
_entity.id
_entity.type
_entity.pdbx_description
1 polymer ?
#
loop_
_entity_poly.entity_id
_entity_poly.type
_entity_poly.pdbx_seq_one_letter_code
_entity_poly.pdbx_strand_id
1 'polypeptide(L)'
;DDLDAIRLALTPGITGTTTKIGGTEQNAGAGLFFIKTIAYMNRDPFLIYSGNAMFKLLQRTAARIVLRGDPFMDRHSVESNLPYWQGVVVGIDIALETVQEFTELLKSIRKFYFQAVKETHKEKPILKKPKFV
;
A
#
# COMPACT_ATOMS: atom_id res chain seq x y z
N ASP A 1 -0.62 -14.30 8.60
CA ASP A 1 -1.11 -13.50 9.73
C ASP A 1 -1.95 -12.34 9.19
N ASP A 2 -2.94 -11.85 9.92
CA ASP A 2 -3.84 -10.76 9.47
C ASP A 2 -3.07 -9.44 9.31
N LEU A 3 -2.07 -9.21 10.15
CA LEU A 3 -1.18 -8.06 10.03
C LEU A 3 -0.33 -8.11 8.76
N ASP A 4 0.17 -9.29 8.39
CA ASP A 4 0.88 -9.49 7.12
C ASP A 4 -0.05 -9.28 5.92
N ALA A 5 -1.31 -9.71 6.02
CA ALA A 5 -2.30 -9.47 4.98
C ALA A 5 -2.55 -7.97 4.77
N ILE A 6 -2.63 -7.18 5.85
CA ILE A 6 -2.70 -5.72 5.80
C ILE A 6 -1.45 -5.12 5.12
N ARG A 7 -0.24 -5.55 5.52
CA ARG A 7 1.02 -5.09 4.90
C ARG A 7 1.02 -5.37 3.40
N LEU A 8 0.63 -6.57 3.00
CA LEU A 8 0.53 -6.98 1.60
C LEU A 8 -0.50 -6.14 0.83
N ALA A 9 -1.70 -5.93 1.38
CA ALA A 9 -2.75 -5.13 0.74
C ALA A 9 -2.34 -3.67 0.50
N LEU A 10 -1.45 -3.13 1.36
CA LEU A 10 -0.90 -1.78 1.25
C LEU A 10 0.38 -1.71 0.39
N THR A 11 0.93 -2.85 -0.05
CA THR A 11 2.13 -2.92 -0.89
C THR A 11 1.73 -2.71 -2.36
N PRO A 12 2.44 -1.85 -3.13
CA PRO A 12 2.11 -1.59 -4.52
C PRO A 12 2.18 -2.86 -5.36
N GLY A 13 1.11 -3.14 -6.11
CA GLY A 13 1.05 -4.24 -7.06
C GLY A 13 0.62 -5.57 -6.46
N ILE A 14 0.29 -5.62 -5.17
CA ILE A 14 -0.21 -6.81 -4.52
C ILE A 14 -1.74 -6.76 -4.48
N THR A 15 -2.39 -7.80 -4.98
CA THR A 15 -3.84 -7.93 -5.01
C THR A 15 -4.26 -9.32 -4.51
N GLY A 16 -5.44 -9.41 -3.91
CA GLY A 16 -6.04 -10.68 -3.51
C GLY A 16 -6.63 -11.48 -4.68
N THR A 17 -6.65 -10.95 -5.90
CA THR A 17 -7.32 -11.58 -7.05
C THR A 17 -6.39 -12.44 -7.91
N THR A 18 -5.07 -12.29 -7.80
CA THR A 18 -4.11 -13.06 -8.60
C THR A 18 -2.74 -13.11 -7.94
N THR A 19 -1.97 -14.15 -8.26
CA THR A 19 -0.58 -14.31 -7.82
C THR A 19 0.41 -13.46 -8.62
N LYS A 20 -0.03 -12.79 -9.70
CA LYS A 20 0.80 -11.91 -10.52
C LYS A 20 0.97 -10.54 -9.85
N ILE A 21 2.23 -10.14 -9.64
CA ILE A 21 2.56 -8.80 -9.15
C ILE A 21 2.18 -7.75 -10.21
N GLY A 22 1.48 -6.70 -9.78
CA GLY A 22 0.83 -5.72 -10.64
C GLY A 22 -0.59 -6.10 -11.04
N GLY A 23 -1.09 -7.27 -10.59
CA GLY A 23 -2.45 -7.74 -10.80
C GLY A 23 -2.86 -7.92 -12.27
N THR A 24 -4.10 -7.55 -12.57
CA THR A 24 -4.68 -7.55 -13.93
C THR A 24 -4.91 -6.12 -14.41
N GLU A 25 -5.26 -5.94 -15.69
CA GLU A 25 -5.59 -4.61 -16.26
C GLU A 25 -6.71 -3.88 -15.50
N GLN A 26 -7.62 -4.64 -14.86
CA GLN A 26 -8.78 -4.10 -14.14
C GLN A 26 -8.56 -3.97 -12.63
N ASN A 27 -7.62 -4.74 -12.05
CA ASN A 27 -7.32 -4.69 -10.62
C ASN A 27 -5.85 -5.04 -10.37
N ALA A 28 -5.08 -4.00 -10.12
CA ALA A 28 -3.63 -4.08 -9.99
C ALA A 28 -3.12 -4.00 -8.54
N GLY A 29 -4.01 -3.97 -7.54
CA GLY A 29 -3.58 -3.70 -6.15
C GLY A 29 -3.08 -2.26 -5.94
N ALA A 30 -3.57 -1.33 -6.76
CA ALA A 30 -3.15 0.08 -6.71
C ALA A 30 -4.00 0.93 -5.74
N GLY A 31 -5.28 0.59 -5.56
CA GLY A 31 -6.24 1.46 -4.86
C GLY A 31 -5.84 1.78 -3.42
N LEU A 32 -5.63 0.76 -2.60
CA LEU A 32 -5.29 0.97 -1.18
C LEU A 32 -3.90 1.61 -1.01
N PHE A 33 -2.94 1.21 -1.85
CA PHE A 33 -1.63 1.86 -1.92
C PHE A 33 -1.75 3.36 -2.25
N PHE A 34 -2.58 3.72 -3.24
CA PHE A 34 -2.77 5.13 -3.65
C PHE A 34 -3.37 5.96 -2.53
N ILE A 35 -4.46 5.46 -1.93
CA ILE A 35 -5.18 6.21 -0.92
C ILE A 35 -4.32 6.41 0.34
N LYS A 36 -3.62 5.35 0.80
CA LYS A 36 -2.65 5.47 1.88
C LYS A 36 -1.52 6.44 1.55
N THR A 37 -1.06 6.46 0.30
CA THR A 37 0.01 7.37 -0.13
C THR A 37 -0.45 8.82 -0.16
N ILE A 38 -1.68 9.10 -0.60
CA ILE A 38 -2.28 10.44 -0.54
C ILE A 38 -2.35 10.90 0.92
N ALA A 39 -2.88 10.06 1.82
CA ALA A 39 -2.95 10.37 3.24
C ALA A 39 -1.55 10.65 3.84
N TYR A 40 -0.55 9.83 3.50
CA TYR A 40 0.84 10.05 3.92
C TYR A 40 1.40 11.41 3.46
N MET A 41 1.14 11.80 2.22
CA MET A 41 1.64 13.05 1.66
C MET A 41 0.99 14.26 2.32
N ASN A 42 -0.32 14.20 2.54
CA ASN A 42 -1.11 15.25 3.18
C ASN A 42 -0.96 15.30 4.71
N ARG A 43 -0.38 14.26 5.33
CA ARG A 43 -0.35 14.07 6.80
C ARG A 43 -1.73 13.78 7.39
N ASP A 44 -2.60 13.20 6.60
CA ASP A 44 -3.93 12.83 7.01
C ASP A 44 -3.91 11.51 7.79
N PRO A 45 -4.81 11.34 8.78
CA PRO A 45 -5.07 10.04 9.38
C PRO A 45 -5.48 8.97 8.36
N PHE A 46 -4.84 7.81 8.45
CA PHE A 46 -5.23 6.60 7.72
C PHE A 46 -5.18 5.41 8.67
N LEU A 47 -6.23 4.60 8.68
CA LEU A 47 -6.28 3.35 9.44
C LEU A 47 -6.90 2.23 8.61
N ILE A 48 -6.44 1.02 8.85
CA ILE A 48 -7.09 -0.20 8.34
C ILE A 48 -7.19 -1.21 9.48
N TYR A 49 -8.36 -1.80 9.59
CA TYR A 49 -8.68 -2.88 10.51
C TYR A 49 -9.18 -4.07 9.70
N SER A 50 -8.61 -5.25 9.90
CA SER A 50 -9.00 -6.48 9.21
C SER A 50 -8.72 -7.69 10.09
N GLY A 51 -9.67 -8.62 10.19
CA GLY A 51 -9.50 -9.82 11.02
C GLY A 51 -9.29 -9.44 12.49
N ASN A 52 -8.13 -9.78 13.05
CA ASN A 52 -7.73 -9.42 14.42
C ASN A 52 -6.58 -8.38 14.49
N ALA A 53 -6.31 -7.67 13.40
CA ALA A 53 -5.19 -6.75 13.28
C ALA A 53 -5.60 -5.35 12.81
N MET A 54 -4.82 -4.36 13.24
CA MET A 54 -4.96 -2.97 12.85
C MET A 54 -3.62 -2.37 12.44
N PHE A 55 -3.64 -1.55 11.41
CA PHE A 55 -2.56 -0.64 11.04
C PHE A 55 -3.07 0.79 11.08
N LYS A 56 -2.30 1.70 11.68
CA LYS A 56 -2.57 3.13 11.70
C LYS A 56 -1.34 3.88 11.20
N LEU A 57 -1.53 4.70 10.17
CA LEU A 57 -0.52 5.61 9.69
C LEU A 57 -0.38 6.77 10.68
N LEU A 58 0.85 7.06 11.09
CA LEU A 58 1.17 8.20 11.93
C LEU A 58 1.69 9.36 11.06
N GLN A 59 1.40 10.58 11.48
CA GLN A 59 1.83 11.76 10.74
C GLN A 59 3.36 11.81 10.60
N ARG A 60 3.82 12.08 9.37
CA ARG A 60 5.25 12.30 9.10
C ARG A 60 5.75 13.54 9.82
N THR A 61 6.95 13.45 10.37
CA THR A 61 7.67 14.60 10.95
C THR A 61 8.60 15.27 9.94
N ALA A 62 9.06 14.53 8.93
CA ALA A 62 9.96 15.05 7.90
C ALA A 62 9.23 15.96 6.90
N ALA A 63 9.89 17.06 6.54
CA ALA A 63 9.41 17.98 5.50
C ALA A 63 9.45 17.32 4.11
N ARG A 64 10.54 16.62 3.79
CA ARG A 64 10.73 15.89 2.54
C ARG A 64 9.83 14.66 2.48
N ILE A 65 9.11 14.51 1.37
CA ILE A 65 8.29 13.33 1.08
C ILE A 65 9.18 12.26 0.44
N VAL A 66 9.14 11.04 0.99
CA VAL A 66 9.81 9.86 0.42
C VAL A 66 8.76 8.76 0.34
N LEU A 67 8.45 8.32 -0.88
CA LEU A 67 7.54 7.20 -1.10
C LEU A 67 8.27 5.89 -0.87
N ARG A 68 7.61 4.95 -0.20
CA ARG A 68 8.16 3.63 0.14
C ARG A 68 7.23 2.52 -0.36
N GLY A 69 7.82 1.45 -0.86
CA GLY A 69 7.06 0.29 -1.34
C GLY A 69 6.48 -0.53 -0.19
N ASP A 70 7.25 -0.68 0.89
CA ASP A 70 6.79 -1.32 2.11
C ASP A 70 6.09 -0.31 3.02
N PRO A 71 4.79 -0.47 3.31
CA PRO A 71 4.05 0.45 4.17
C PRO A 71 4.57 0.51 5.61
N PHE A 72 5.25 -0.53 6.09
CA PHE A 72 5.79 -0.57 7.45
C PHE A 72 7.09 0.23 7.57
N MET A 73 7.62 0.72 6.45
CA MET A 73 8.76 1.63 6.46
C MET A 73 8.34 3.08 6.67
N ASP A 74 7.04 3.39 6.59
CA ASP A 74 6.51 4.68 7.00
C ASP A 74 6.25 4.72 8.50
N ARG A 75 6.09 5.92 9.06
CA ARG A 75 5.78 6.06 10.48
C ARG A 75 4.38 5.53 10.73
N HIS A 76 4.26 4.46 11.51
CA HIS A 76 3.00 3.78 11.73
C HIS A 76 2.93 3.18 13.15
N SER A 77 1.74 2.78 13.56
CA SER A 77 1.52 1.90 14.71
C SER A 77 0.68 0.71 14.26
N VAL A 78 0.95 -0.46 14.83
CA VAL A 78 0.20 -1.69 14.57
C VAL A 78 -0.26 -2.30 15.87
N GLU A 79 -1.37 -3.02 15.80
CA GLU A 79 -1.93 -3.74 16.93
C GLU A 79 -2.48 -5.07 16.43
N SER A 80 -2.19 -6.14 17.18
CA SER A 80 -2.60 -7.51 16.90
C SER A 80 -3.33 -8.07 18.11
N ASN A 81 -4.03 -9.21 17.94
CA ASN A 81 -4.86 -9.83 18.98
C ASN A 81 -6.08 -8.98 19.37
N LEU A 82 -6.60 -8.19 18.43
CA LEU A 82 -7.86 -7.47 18.60
C LEU A 82 -9.06 -8.43 18.43
N PRO A 83 -10.27 -8.04 18.88
CA PRO A 83 -11.46 -8.88 18.71
C PRO A 83 -11.73 -9.20 17.24
N TYR A 84 -11.63 -10.47 16.85
CA TYR A 84 -11.75 -10.87 15.45
C TYR A 84 -13.06 -10.38 14.81
N TRP A 85 -12.94 -9.72 13.65
CA TRP A 85 -14.08 -9.32 12.84
C TRP A 85 -13.93 -9.79 11.39
N GLN A 86 -15.00 -10.37 10.86
CA GLN A 86 -15.05 -10.87 9.49
C GLN A 86 -15.34 -9.74 8.52
N GLY A 87 -14.32 -8.91 8.25
CA GLY A 87 -14.41 -7.82 7.31
C GLY A 87 -13.14 -6.97 7.26
N VAL A 88 -13.18 -5.92 6.44
CA VAL A 88 -12.14 -4.89 6.36
C VAL A 88 -12.79 -3.52 6.50
N VAL A 89 -12.27 -2.69 7.41
CA VAL A 89 -12.65 -1.29 7.57
C VAL A 89 -11.42 -0.46 7.27
N VAL A 90 -11.59 0.57 6.45
CA VAL A 90 -10.57 1.55 6.14
C VAL A 90 -11.12 2.92 6.51
N GLY A 91 -10.42 3.62 7.41
CA GLY A 91 -10.76 4.96 7.87
C GLY A 91 -9.73 5.96 7.35
N ILE A 92 -10.19 7.01 6.68
CA ILE A 92 -9.32 7.97 6.01
C ILE A 92 -9.95 9.36 6.15
N ASP A 93 -9.13 10.33 6.49
CA ASP A 93 -9.47 11.74 6.35
C ASP A 93 -8.76 12.27 5.09
N ILE A 94 -9.45 13.01 4.22
CA ILE A 94 -8.84 13.52 2.99
C ILE A 94 -9.38 14.93 2.74
N ALA A 95 -8.49 15.93 2.80
CA ALA A 95 -8.78 17.27 2.31
C ALA A 95 -8.46 17.37 0.80
N LEU A 96 -9.42 17.85 0.00
CA LEU A 96 -9.31 18.00 -1.47
C LEU A 96 -9.27 19.47 -1.87
N GLU A 97 -8.36 20.27 -1.31
CA GLU A 97 -8.40 21.72 -1.52
C GLU A 97 -7.55 22.23 -2.72
N THR A 98 -6.74 21.41 -3.40
CA THR A 98 -5.94 21.89 -4.56
C THR A 98 -5.88 20.91 -5.75
N VAL A 99 -6.64 21.21 -6.82
CA VAL A 99 -6.80 20.34 -8.02
C VAL A 99 -5.50 20.16 -8.83
N GLN A 100 -4.64 21.18 -8.91
CA GLN A 100 -3.38 21.12 -9.68
C GLN A 100 -2.30 20.32 -8.95
N GLU A 101 -2.10 20.57 -7.66
CA GLU A 101 -1.13 19.82 -6.84
C GLU A 101 -1.56 18.35 -6.72
N PHE A 102 -2.86 18.09 -6.64
CA PHE A 102 -3.42 16.74 -6.66
C PHE A 102 -3.12 15.99 -7.97
N THR A 103 -3.12 16.66 -9.12
CA THR A 103 -2.81 16.01 -10.40
C THR A 103 -1.33 15.61 -10.48
N GLU A 104 -0.41 16.47 -10.05
CA GLU A 104 1.03 16.16 -10.01
C GLU A 104 1.37 15.12 -8.94
N LEU A 105 0.65 15.15 -7.81
CA LEU A 105 0.64 14.10 -6.80
C LEU A 105 0.29 12.75 -7.42
N LEU A 106 -0.86 12.65 -8.10
CA LEU A 106 -1.29 11.41 -8.74
C LEU A 106 -0.29 10.89 -9.79
N LYS A 107 0.31 11.79 -10.59
CA LYS A 107 1.37 11.40 -11.53
C LYS A 107 2.59 10.84 -10.80
N SER A 108 3.01 11.47 -9.71
CA SER A 108 4.16 11.03 -8.90
C SER A 108 3.92 9.66 -8.27
N ILE A 109 2.73 9.45 -7.69
CA ILE A 109 2.32 8.16 -7.11
C ILE A 109 2.29 7.07 -8.20
N ARG A 110 1.71 7.35 -9.37
CA ARG A 110 1.68 6.40 -10.49
C ARG A 110 3.08 6.01 -10.95
N LYS A 111 3.98 6.99 -11.11
CA LYS A 111 5.38 6.75 -11.49
C LYS A 111 6.08 5.85 -10.48
N PHE A 112 5.92 6.14 -9.19
CA PHE A 112 6.48 5.33 -8.11
C PHE A 112 5.91 3.91 -8.11
N TYR A 113 4.58 3.77 -8.25
CA TYR A 113 3.92 2.47 -8.33
C TYR A 113 4.53 1.59 -9.43
N PHE A 114 4.65 2.10 -10.66
CA PHE A 114 5.23 1.33 -11.76
C PHE A 114 6.70 0.97 -11.51
N GLN A 115 7.46 1.88 -10.89
CA GLN A 115 8.85 1.61 -10.51
C GLN A 115 8.95 0.52 -9.44
N ALA A 116 8.19 0.63 -8.35
CA ALA A 116 8.19 -0.33 -7.25
C ALA A 116 7.75 -1.73 -7.71
N VAL A 117 6.72 -1.81 -8.56
CA VAL A 117 6.29 -3.07 -9.18
C VAL A 117 7.41 -3.68 -10.01
N LYS A 118 8.10 -2.87 -10.84
CA LYS A 118 9.22 -3.33 -11.67
C LYS A 118 10.41 -3.80 -10.84
N GLU A 119 10.74 -3.10 -9.74
CA GLU A 119 11.80 -3.49 -8.81
C GLU A 119 11.45 -4.83 -8.13
N THR A 120 10.22 -4.99 -7.67
CA THR A 120 9.73 -6.25 -7.09
C THR A 120 9.84 -7.42 -8.07
N HIS A 121 9.54 -7.20 -9.36
CA HIS A 121 9.74 -8.21 -10.42
C HIS A 121 11.22 -8.57 -10.68
N LYS A 122 12.16 -7.67 -10.39
CA LYS A 122 13.60 -7.94 -10.51
C LYS A 122 14.14 -8.71 -9.31
N GLU A 123 13.67 -8.37 -8.11
CA GLU A 123 14.10 -9.00 -6.85
C GLU A 123 13.48 -10.39 -6.65
N LYS A 124 12.26 -10.59 -7.17
CA LYS A 124 11.63 -11.90 -7.25
C LYS A 124 11.72 -12.39 -8.69
N PRO A 125 12.75 -13.18 -9.09
CA PRO A 125 12.67 -13.93 -10.32
C PRO A 125 11.46 -14.85 -10.17
N ILE A 126 10.36 -14.52 -10.85
CA ILE A 126 9.15 -15.33 -10.91
C ILE A 126 9.61 -16.75 -11.21
N LEU A 127 9.55 -17.63 -10.21
CA LEU A 127 9.62 -19.08 -10.27
C LEU A 127 10.27 -19.58 -11.58
N LYS A 128 11.60 -19.45 -11.71
CA LYS A 128 12.32 -20.29 -12.68
C LYS A 128 12.06 -21.72 -12.22
N LYS A 129 11.03 -22.37 -12.77
CA LYS A 129 10.81 -23.81 -12.59
C LYS A 129 12.16 -24.47 -12.89
N PRO A 130 12.77 -25.21 -11.95
CA PRO A 130 13.95 -25.98 -12.29
C PRO A 130 13.56 -26.88 -13.46
N LYS A 131 14.26 -26.74 -14.59
CA LYS A 131 14.22 -27.74 -15.64
C LYS A 131 15.00 -28.91 -15.06
N PHE A 132 14.29 -29.92 -14.57
CA PHE A 132 14.91 -31.23 -14.36
C PHE A 132 15.29 -31.74 -15.76
N VAL A 133 16.59 -31.87 -15.99
CA VAL A 133 17.17 -32.58 -17.13
C VAL A 133 17.40 -34.01 -16.69
#